data_AF-A0A178MX99-F1
#
_entry.id   AF-A0A178MX99-F1
#
_cell.length_a   1.000
_cell.length_b   1.000
_cell.length_c   1.000
_cell.angle_alpha   90.00
_cell.angle_beta   90.00
_cell.angle_gamma   90.00
#
_symmetry.space_group_name_H-M   'P 1'
#
loop_
_entity.id
_entity.type
_entity.pdbx_description
1 polymer ?
#
loop_
_entity_poly.entity_id
_entity_poly.type
_entity_poly.pdbx_seq_one_letter_code
_entity_poly.pdbx_strand_id
1 'polypeptide(L)' 'MADACSGCHGTDGHSIGGMPAFSGKNADELKKFLRDYKSGAREATVMDRIAKGYSVEQLDAIAAYFASRKK' A
#
# COMPACT_ATOMS: atom_id res chain seq x y z
N MET A 1 -12.21 -2.92 -0.86
CA MET A 1 -10.84 -3.50 -1.00
C MET A 1 -9.78 -2.64 -0.33
N ALA A 2 -9.72 -1.34 -0.59
CA ALA A 2 -8.72 -0.47 0.05
C ALA A 2 -8.96 -0.22 1.55
N ASP A 3 -10.19 -0.35 2.04
CA ASP A 3 -10.53 -0.15 3.46
C ASP A 3 -9.80 -1.12 4.40
N ALA A 4 -9.46 -2.32 3.92
CA ALA A 4 -8.67 -3.30 4.69
C ALA A 4 -7.26 -2.79 5.01
N CYS A 5 -6.72 -1.87 4.20
CA CYS A 5 -5.41 -1.28 4.41
C CYS A 5 -5.44 -0.21 5.51
N SER A 6 -6.60 0.42 5.74
CA SER A 6 -6.76 1.52 6.70
C SER A 6 -6.63 1.09 8.16
N GLY A 7 -6.82 -0.20 8.47
CA GLY A 7 -6.61 -0.74 9.82
C GLY A 7 -5.17 -0.60 10.32
N CYS A 8 -4.18 -0.62 9.42
CA CYS A 8 -2.77 -0.45 9.77
C CYS A 8 -2.19 0.90 9.28
N HIS A 9 -2.57 1.35 8.08
CA HIS A 9 -1.99 2.54 7.44
C HIS A 9 -2.78 3.83 7.67
N GLY A 10 -3.81 3.75 8.51
CA GLY A 10 -4.71 4.86 8.80
C GLY A 10 -5.75 5.10 7.69
N THR A 11 -6.79 5.83 8.06
CA THR A 11 -7.87 6.19 7.13
C THR A 11 -7.30 7.00 5.96
N ASP A 12 -7.67 6.64 4.74
CA ASP A 12 -7.24 7.34 3.52
C ASP A 12 -5.71 7.35 3.30
N GLY A 13 -4.96 6.49 3.99
CA GLY A 13 -3.50 6.47 3.91
C GLY A 13 -2.83 7.56 4.76
N HIS A 14 -3.60 8.26 5.59
CA HIS A 14 -3.11 9.16 6.64
C HIS A 14 -2.73 8.36 7.86
N SER A 15 -1.50 7.88 7.89
CA SER A 15 -0.98 7.16 9.04
C SER A 15 -0.97 8.07 10.28
N ILE A 16 -1.47 7.56 11.40
CA ILE A 16 -1.48 8.22 12.71
C ILE A 16 -0.21 7.93 13.53
N GLY A 17 0.79 7.29 12.92
CA GLY A 17 2.05 6.89 13.56
C GLY A 17 2.26 5.37 13.58
N GLY A 18 3.51 4.93 13.52
CA GLY A 18 3.90 3.50 13.55
C GLY A 18 3.94 2.80 12.18
N MET A 19 3.16 3.26 11.19
CA MET A 19 3.18 2.74 9.83
C MET A 19 3.48 3.84 8.79
N PRO A 20 4.09 3.52 7.65
CA PRO A 20 4.32 4.53 6.61
C PRO A 20 2.99 5.02 6.03
N ALA A 21 2.86 6.34 5.89
CA ALA A 21 1.74 6.96 5.21
C ALA A 21 1.80 6.71 3.70
N PHE A 22 0.62 6.52 3.10
CA PHE A 22 0.47 6.49 1.65
C PHE A 22 0.18 7.89 1.08
N SER A 23 -0.32 8.81 1.92
CA SER A 23 -0.59 10.18 1.53
C SER A 23 0.69 10.88 1.04
N GLY A 24 0.59 11.53 -0.12
CA GLY A 24 1.71 12.24 -0.75
C GLY A 24 2.67 11.38 -1.58
N LYS A 25 2.44 10.07 -1.70
CA LYS A 25 3.14 9.22 -2.69
C LYS A 25 2.35 9.18 -3.99
N ASN A 26 3.05 9.16 -5.12
CA ASN A 26 2.37 8.97 -6.40
C ASN A 26 1.99 7.49 -6.60
N ALA A 27 1.10 7.24 -7.57
CA ALA A 27 0.58 5.89 -7.83
C ALA A 27 1.69 4.90 -8.21
N ASP A 28 2.70 5.34 -8.95
CA ASP A 28 3.76 4.45 -9.44
C ASP A 28 4.73 4.05 -8.34
N GLU A 29 5.01 4.94 -7.40
CA GLU A 29 5.76 4.62 -6.18
C GLU A 29 5.03 3.58 -5.34
N LEU A 30 3.72 3.75 -5.12
CA LEU A 30 2.91 2.80 -4.35
C LEU A 30 2.84 1.44 -5.04
N LYS A 31 2.61 1.41 -6.36
CA LYS A 31 2.63 0.18 -7.16
C LYS A 31 3.95 -0.54 -7.02
N LYS A 32 5.07 0.19 -7.17
CA LYS A 32 6.40 -0.38 -7.05
C LYS A 32 6.59 -1.03 -5.69
N PHE A 33 6.24 -0.34 -4.60
CA PHE A 33 6.39 -0.89 -3.25
C PHE A 33 5.55 -2.14 -3.04
N LEU A 34 4.27 -2.11 -3.42
CA LEU A 34 3.39 -3.27 -3.27
C LEU A 34 3.87 -4.47 -4.07
N ARG A 35 4.37 -4.26 -5.30
CA ARG A 35 4.94 -5.31 -6.15
C ARG A 35 6.26 -5.83 -5.59
N ASP A 36 7.15 -4.96 -5.10
CA ASP A 36 8.41 -5.36 -4.47
C ASP A 36 8.16 -6.20 -3.21
N TYR A 37 7.12 -5.88 -2.43
CA TYR A 37 6.72 -6.69 -1.27
C TYR A 37 6.16 -8.05 -1.70
N LYS A 38 5.34 -8.09 -2.75
CA LYS A 38 4.81 -9.36 -3.28
C LYS A 38 5.94 -10.27 -3.79
N SER A 39 6.92 -9.72 -4.51
CA SER A 39 8.06 -10.47 -5.06
C SER A 39 9.13 -10.80 -4.03
N GLY A 40 9.12 -10.15 -2.86
CA GLY A 40 10.18 -10.26 -1.86
C GLY A 40 11.43 -9.45 -2.21
N ALA A 41 11.38 -8.61 -3.25
CA ALA A 41 12.48 -7.70 -3.59
C ALA A 41 12.70 -6.59 -2.55
N ARG A 42 11.71 -6.36 -1.68
CA ARG A 42 11.82 -5.41 -0.57
C ARG A 42 11.55 -6.09 0.76
N GLU A 43 12.42 -5.82 1.72
CA GLU A 43 12.26 -6.28 3.10
C GLU A 43 10.98 -5.69 3.73
N ALA A 44 10.19 -6.56 4.35
CA ALA A 44 8.95 -6.22 5.01
C ALA A 44 8.82 -7.01 6.31
N THR A 45 8.15 -6.42 7.29
CA THR A 45 7.78 -7.12 8.54
C THR A 45 6.53 -7.99 8.34
N VAL A 46 5.53 -7.46 7.63
CA VAL A 46 4.25 -8.13 7.39
C VAL A 46 3.72 -7.93 5.97
N MET A 47 4.13 -6.86 5.28
CA MET A 47 3.59 -6.50 3.98
C MET A 47 3.91 -7.49 2.87
N ASP A 48 4.96 -8.30 3.00
CA ASP A 48 5.26 -9.40 2.09
C ASP A 48 4.15 -10.48 2.11
N ARG A 49 3.66 -10.82 3.30
CA ARG A 49 2.56 -11.77 3.50
C ARG A 49 1.24 -11.20 3.03
N ILE A 50 0.98 -9.92 3.34
CA ILE A 50 -0.25 -9.23 2.91
C ILE A 50 -0.29 -9.08 1.39
N ALA A 51 0.79 -8.59 0.77
CA ALA A 51 0.85 -8.36 -0.68
C ALA A 51 0.74 -9.66 -1.51
N LYS A 52 1.17 -10.80 -0.96
CA LYS A 52 0.99 -12.11 -1.61
C LYS A 52 -0.49 -12.51 -1.75
N GLY A 53 -1.36 -12.06 -0.83
CA GLY A 53 -2.79 -12.33 -0.86
C GLY A 53 -3.58 -11.57 -1.94
N TYR A 54 -2.97 -10.59 -2.61
CA TYR A 54 -3.60 -9.80 -3.67
C TYR A 54 -2.97 -10.10 -5.03
N SER A 55 -3.76 -10.00 -6.10
CA SER A 55 -3.23 -10.02 -7.47
C SER A 55 -2.49 -8.72 -7.80
N VAL A 56 -1.69 -8.70 -8.87
CA VAL A 56 -0.95 -7.49 -9.28
C VAL A 56 -1.93 -6.37 -9.65
N GLU A 57 -3.03 -6.71 -10.31
CA GLU A 57 -4.10 -5.79 -10.71
C GLU A 57 -4.80 -5.20 -9.48
N GLN A 58 -5.02 -6.01 -8.43
CA GLN A 58 -5.60 -5.53 -7.17
C GLN A 58 -4.63 -4.58 -6.45
N LEU A 59 -3.34 -4.90 -6.39
CA LEU A 59 -2.32 -4.02 -5.81
C LEU A 59 -2.23 -2.69 -6.56
N ASP A 60 -2.31 -2.73 -7.90
CA ASP A 60 -2.30 -1.52 -8.71
C ASP A 60 -3.55 -0.66 -8.49
N ALA A 61 -4.73 -1.28 -8.35
CA ALA A 61 -5.97 -0.59 -8.03
C ALA A 61 -5.92 0.05 -6.64
N ILE A 62 -5.36 -0.66 -5.64
CA ILE A 62 -5.15 -0.13 -4.28
C ILE A 62 -4.19 1.07 -4.32
N ALA A 63 -3.08 0.96 -5.05
CA ALA A 63 -2.12 2.04 -5.21
C ALA A 63 -2.73 3.28 -5.89
N ALA A 64 -3.50 3.07 -6.96
CA ALA A 64 -4.19 4.16 -7.66
C ALA A 64 -5.22 4.85 -6.76
N TYR A 65 -5.96 4.08 -5.97
CA TYR A 65 -6.92 4.61 -5.02
C TYR A 65 -6.26 5.51 -3.98
N PHE A 66 -5.22 5.03 -3.29
CA PHE A 66 -4.52 5.83 -2.26
C PHE A 66 -3.76 7.01 -2.84
N ALA A 67 -3.18 6.90 -4.03
CA ALA A 67 -2.55 8.02 -4.72
C ALA A 67 -3.53 9.11 -5.14
N SER A 68 -4.79 8.75 -5.41
CA SER A 68 -5.85 9.71 -5.72
C SER A 68 -6.39 10.45 -4.50
N ARG A 69 -6.10 9.96 -3.28
CA ARG A 69 -6.46 10.64 -2.04
C ARG A 69 -5.44 11.74 -1.74
N LYS A 70 -5.92 12.98 -1.81
CA LYS A 70 -5.12 14.18 -1.48
C LYS A 70 -4.62 14.11 -0.03
N LYS A 71 -3.42 14.65 0.16
CA LYS A 71 -2.83 15.00 1.47
C LYS A 71 -3.79 15.80 2.35
#